data_AF-W4GQS1-F1
#
_entry.id   AF-W4GQS1-F1
#
_cell.length_a   1.000
_cell.length_b   1.000
_cell.length_c   1.000
_cell.angle_alpha   90.00
_cell.angle_beta   90.00
_cell.angle_gamma   90.00
#
_symmetry.space_group_name_H-M   'P 1'
#
loop_
_entity.id
_entity.type
_entity.pdbx_description
1 polymer ?
#
loop_
_entity_poly.entity_id
_entity_poly.type
_entity_poly.pdbx_seq_one_letter_code
_entity_poly.pdbx_strand_id
1 'polypeptide(L)'
;MSHHLKLLLRDVFAPSRCRWDDGRKQYGIGNPIQFFTRVRIMGTVRACGATALELDDGTAVIAVQFSAHMRFRPGDLVDCLGELQPSRQALRSSYILASNILPVLDANMETLRFLEIIHLYKASYFSGQPPATSSELARPLAALPTAVMAGIKRKFATDALEYLFDNGPSQKARRTAEESRGDEFYLTVPEVEAARLASGQRRLELRVNKPPYSIIVPGDTIFFNGAHAVQVGAVRNYVSLAIALQAETPSLLLPQGVESAHALAHYSSLASDADVRTFGVAVFEFIDRGDDQPLPLATTSHIPSDPGAAVQELLEAETMSINDLVGRLAPTHSASAIAIALDELQMDGFIYQLPNGHYAIL
;
A
#
# COMPACT_ATOMS: atom_id res chain seq x y z
N MET A 1 26.61 -7.25 -9.73
CA MET A 1 25.85 -5.97 -9.63
C MET A 1 25.78 -5.59 -8.16
N SER A 2 26.09 -4.35 -7.77
CA SER A 2 26.08 -3.96 -6.36
C SER A 2 24.64 -3.65 -5.91
N HIS A 3 24.08 -4.46 -5.04
CA HIS A 3 22.72 -4.27 -4.53
C HIS A 3 22.70 -3.17 -3.46
N HIS A 4 21.75 -2.23 -3.54
CA HIS A 4 21.45 -1.31 -2.45
C HIS A 4 20.59 -2.05 -1.44
N LEU A 5 21.07 -2.16 -0.20
CA LEU A 5 20.36 -2.88 0.85
C LEU A 5 19.18 -2.05 1.36
N LYS A 6 18.00 -2.67 1.47
CA LYS A 6 16.78 -2.02 1.96
C LYS A 6 16.59 -2.41 3.41
N LEU A 7 16.58 -1.44 4.32
CA LEU A 7 16.54 -1.68 5.75
C LEU A 7 15.86 -0.52 6.47
N LEU A 8 15.47 -0.76 7.72
CA LEU A 8 14.95 0.29 8.60
C LEU A 8 16.10 1.03 9.27
N LEU A 9 15.97 2.35 9.40
CA LEU A 9 16.97 3.21 10.01
C LEU A 9 17.24 2.86 11.47
N ARG A 10 16.23 2.39 12.23
CA ARG A 10 16.46 1.89 13.59
C ARG A 10 17.54 0.82 13.66
N ASP A 11 17.67 -0.02 12.63
CA ASP A 11 18.64 -1.11 12.61
C ASP A 11 20.05 -0.58 12.35
N VAL A 12 20.20 0.51 11.59
CA VAL A 12 21.48 1.23 11.39
C VAL A 12 22.04 1.74 12.72
N PHE A 13 21.15 2.24 13.58
CA PHE A 13 21.54 2.80 14.88
C PHE A 13 21.57 1.77 16.01
N ALA A 14 21.21 0.51 15.75
CA ALA A 14 21.25 -0.57 16.72
C ALA A 14 22.54 -1.41 16.55
N PRO A 15 23.57 -1.26 17.42
CA PRO A 15 24.85 -1.94 17.26
C PRO A 15 24.76 -3.47 17.34
N SER A 16 23.70 -3.99 17.96
CA SER A 16 23.39 -5.41 18.03
C SER A 16 22.86 -5.99 16.73
N ARG A 17 22.44 -5.15 15.78
CA ARG A 17 21.84 -5.55 14.51
C ARG A 17 22.67 -5.13 13.30
N CYS A 18 23.17 -3.90 13.28
CA CYS A 18 24.05 -3.39 12.24
C CYS A 18 25.36 -2.93 12.85
N ARG A 19 26.48 -3.45 12.35
CA ARG A 19 27.81 -3.09 12.85
C ARG A 19 28.79 -2.88 11.72
N TRP A 20 29.61 -1.84 11.83
CA TRP A 20 30.75 -1.64 10.95
C TRP A 20 31.85 -2.67 11.22
N ASP A 21 32.30 -3.35 10.16
CA ASP A 21 33.45 -4.24 10.13
C ASP A 21 34.65 -3.48 9.56
N ASP A 22 35.60 -3.12 10.44
CA ASP A 22 36.82 -2.40 10.07
C ASP A 22 37.74 -3.19 9.11
N GLY A 23 37.72 -4.52 9.18
CA GLY A 23 38.53 -5.37 8.32
C GLY A 23 38.04 -5.34 6.88
N ARG A 24 36.71 -5.38 6.70
CA ARG A 24 36.07 -5.36 5.36
C ARG A 24 35.75 -3.96 4.87
N LYS A 25 35.75 -2.96 5.75
CA LYS A 25 35.24 -1.61 5.50
C LYS A 25 33.79 -1.62 5.01
N GLN A 26 32.96 -2.45 5.63
CA GLN A 26 31.53 -2.63 5.30
C GLN A 26 30.70 -2.76 6.57
N TYR A 27 29.42 -2.43 6.50
CA TYR A 27 28.45 -2.78 7.54
C TYR A 27 28.04 -4.24 7.40
N GLY A 28 27.84 -4.92 8.52
CA GLY A 28 27.24 -6.25 8.61
C GLY A 28 25.87 -6.18 9.28
N ILE A 29 24.87 -6.85 8.71
CA ILE A 29 23.52 -7.02 9.30
C ILE A 29 23.04 -8.45 9.13
N GLY A 30 22.24 -8.92 10.09
CA GLY A 30 21.50 -10.18 9.93
C GLY A 30 22.21 -11.44 10.43
N ASN A 31 21.52 -12.56 10.27
CA ASN A 31 22.01 -13.92 10.51
C ASN A 31 21.42 -14.87 9.45
N PRO A 32 22.22 -15.31 8.47
CA PRO A 32 23.66 -15.09 8.30
C PRO A 32 24.02 -13.63 7.97
N ILE A 33 25.25 -13.21 8.35
CA ILE A 33 25.70 -11.82 8.22
C ILE A 33 25.80 -11.43 6.74
N GLN A 34 25.10 -10.37 6.36
CA GLN A 34 25.16 -9.72 5.06
C GLN A 34 25.99 -8.44 5.14
N PHE A 35 26.99 -8.32 4.27
CA PHE A 35 27.86 -7.15 4.23
C PHE A 35 27.42 -6.14 3.17
N PHE A 36 27.37 -4.86 3.53
CA PHE A 36 26.89 -3.80 2.67
C PHE A 36 27.51 -2.44 3.01
N THR A 37 27.44 -1.51 2.08
CA THR A 37 27.72 -0.07 2.27
C THR A 37 26.67 0.79 1.58
N ARG A 38 26.12 0.28 0.48
CA ARG A 38 25.03 0.89 -0.28
C ARG A 38 23.69 0.57 0.34
N VAL A 39 22.88 1.60 0.57
CA VAL A 39 21.56 1.54 1.17
C VAL A 39 20.52 2.22 0.28
N ARG A 40 19.29 1.73 0.34
CA ARG A 40 18.11 2.39 -0.20
C ARG A 40 17.11 2.61 0.93
N ILE A 41 16.88 3.86 1.28
CA ILE A 41 16.03 4.28 2.39
C ILE A 41 14.93 5.17 1.84
N MET A 42 13.69 4.89 2.22
CA MET A 42 12.57 5.77 1.97
C MET A 42 12.16 6.41 3.28
N GLY A 43 11.80 7.69 3.24
CA GLY A 43 11.30 8.37 4.42
C GLY A 43 10.78 9.76 4.11
N THR A 44 10.18 10.38 5.11
CA THR A 44 9.70 11.75 5.06
C THR A 44 10.83 12.72 5.41
N VAL A 45 10.91 13.82 4.68
CA VAL A 45 11.88 14.88 4.95
C VAL A 45 11.41 15.65 6.19
N ARG A 46 12.19 15.64 7.28
CA ARG A 46 11.89 16.46 8.46
C ARG A 46 12.49 17.86 8.38
N ALA A 47 13.70 17.95 7.84
CA ALA A 47 14.43 19.20 7.73
C ALA A 47 15.25 19.17 6.44
N CYS A 48 15.38 20.33 5.79
CA CYS A 48 16.10 20.46 4.54
C CYS A 48 17.05 21.67 4.59
N GLY A 49 18.28 21.45 4.13
CA GLY A 49 19.26 22.47 3.80
C GLY A 49 19.63 22.40 2.32
N ALA A 50 20.54 23.26 1.87
CA ALA A 50 20.85 23.38 0.44
C ALA A 50 21.48 22.11 -0.18
N THR A 51 22.21 21.32 0.62
CA THR A 51 22.95 20.12 0.19
C THR A 51 22.81 18.95 1.17
N ALA A 52 21.86 19.04 2.10
CA ALA A 52 21.61 18.02 3.09
C ALA A 52 20.14 18.03 3.51
N LEU A 53 19.61 16.89 3.93
CA LEU A 53 18.29 16.75 4.53
C LEU A 53 18.31 15.76 5.69
N GLU A 54 17.33 15.86 6.58
CA GLU A 54 17.03 14.84 7.57
C GLU A 54 15.86 14.00 7.08
N LEU A 55 16.09 12.69 7.01
CA LEU A 55 15.12 11.71 6.55
C LEU A 55 14.63 10.86 7.72
N ASP A 56 13.32 10.73 7.86
CA ASP A 56 12.66 9.91 8.88
C ASP A 56 11.85 8.80 8.21
N ASP A 57 12.18 7.53 8.50
CA ASP A 57 11.48 6.36 7.97
C ASP A 57 10.37 5.84 8.90
N GLY A 58 10.02 6.63 9.93
CA GLY A 58 9.10 6.26 11.00
C GLY A 58 9.73 5.42 12.11
N THR A 59 10.99 5.00 11.96
CA THR A 59 11.71 4.20 12.96
C THR A 59 12.93 4.89 13.54
N ALA A 60 13.60 5.73 12.75
CA ALA A 60 14.66 6.61 13.19
C ALA A 60 14.89 7.72 12.16
N VAL A 61 15.70 8.71 12.53
CA VAL A 61 16.07 9.83 11.67
C VAL A 61 17.54 9.73 11.27
N ILE A 62 17.87 9.98 10.00
CA ILE A 62 19.23 10.03 9.50
C ILE A 62 19.50 11.27 8.66
N ALA A 63 20.73 11.80 8.75
CA ALA A 63 21.18 12.85 7.86
C ALA A 63 21.57 12.26 6.49
N VAL A 64 21.12 12.92 5.42
CA VAL A 64 21.43 12.58 4.04
C VAL A 64 22.11 13.79 3.40
N GLN A 65 23.31 13.59 2.86
CA GLN A 65 24.05 14.60 2.12
C GLN A 65 24.04 14.27 0.63
N PHE A 66 23.90 15.29 -0.21
CA PHE A 66 23.84 15.14 -1.65
C PHE A 66 24.56 16.30 -2.34
N SER A 67 25.16 16.02 -3.49
CA SER A 67 26.05 16.96 -4.20
C SER A 67 25.33 17.94 -5.12
N ALA A 68 24.13 17.59 -5.61
CA ALA A 68 23.33 18.44 -6.49
C ALA A 68 22.29 19.24 -5.69
N HIS A 69 22.14 20.54 -5.96
CA HIS A 69 21.05 21.30 -5.34
C HIS A 69 19.68 20.72 -5.75
N MET A 70 18.97 20.17 -4.78
CA MET A 70 17.62 19.64 -4.92
C MET A 70 16.66 20.41 -4.03
N ARG A 71 15.44 20.65 -4.51
CA ARG A 71 14.39 21.36 -3.77
C ARG A 71 13.46 20.34 -3.14
N PHE A 72 13.70 20.04 -1.87
CA PHE A 72 12.78 19.28 -1.02
C PHE A 72 12.18 20.19 0.03
N ARG A 73 10.97 19.87 0.48
CA ARG A 73 10.26 20.53 1.57
C ARG A 73 10.08 19.55 2.73
N PRO A 74 10.03 20.06 3.97
CA PRO A 74 9.58 19.23 5.09
C PRO A 74 8.20 18.63 4.80
N GLY A 75 8.06 17.32 5.02
CA GLY A 75 6.86 16.55 4.70
C GLY A 75 6.94 15.79 3.37
N ASP A 76 7.87 16.11 2.48
CA ASP A 76 8.03 15.37 1.22
C ASP A 76 8.48 13.93 1.51
N LEU A 77 7.84 12.96 0.86
CA LEU A 77 8.31 11.57 0.85
C LEU A 77 9.40 11.42 -0.21
N VAL A 78 10.55 10.85 0.15
CA VAL A 78 11.68 10.67 -0.76
C VAL A 78 12.25 9.25 -0.70
N ASP A 79 12.71 8.76 -1.84
CA ASP A 79 13.47 7.51 -1.97
C ASP A 79 14.95 7.87 -2.19
N CYS A 80 15.77 7.56 -1.21
CA CYS A 80 17.19 7.88 -1.14
C CYS A 80 18.03 6.63 -1.39
N LEU A 81 18.85 6.66 -2.44
CA LEU A 81 19.90 5.70 -2.68
C LEU A 81 21.24 6.34 -2.34
N GLY A 82 22.08 5.63 -1.59
CA GLY A 82 23.38 6.18 -1.22
C GLY A 82 24.29 5.21 -0.50
N GLU A 83 25.43 5.72 -0.07
CA GLU A 83 26.42 4.99 0.70
C GLU A 83 26.38 5.45 2.15
N LEU A 84 26.07 4.50 3.05
CA LEU A 84 26.09 4.73 4.48
C LEU A 84 27.54 4.94 4.93
N GLN A 85 27.80 6.08 5.55
CA GLN A 85 29.13 6.43 6.02
C GLN A 85 29.31 6.00 7.48
N PRO A 86 30.46 5.39 7.83
CA PRO A 86 30.77 5.05 9.21
C PRO A 86 30.93 6.30 10.06
N SER A 87 30.37 6.25 11.27
CA SER A 87 30.71 7.18 12.33
C SER A 87 32.19 7.00 12.69
N ARG A 88 33.08 7.83 12.12
CA ARG A 88 34.53 7.77 12.38
C ARG A 88 34.95 8.48 13.67
N GLN A 89 34.02 9.08 14.40
CA GLN A 89 34.28 9.84 15.61
C GLN A 89 33.11 9.68 16.57
N ALA A 90 33.38 9.57 17.87
CA ALA A 90 32.39 9.48 18.96
C ALA A 90 31.35 10.63 18.99
N LEU A 91 31.47 11.62 18.10
CA LEU A 91 30.65 12.83 18.01
C LEU A 91 29.90 12.98 16.67
N ARG A 92 30.03 12.06 15.71
CA ARG A 92 29.31 12.14 14.42
C ARG A 92 28.33 10.98 14.28
N SER A 93 27.04 11.27 14.14
CA SER A 93 26.03 10.27 13.79
C SER A 93 26.30 9.68 12.40
N SER A 94 25.92 8.42 12.18
CA SER A 94 25.91 7.82 10.84
C SER A 94 25.09 8.69 9.88
N TYR A 95 25.55 8.83 8.64
CA TYR A 95 24.88 9.63 7.61
C TYR A 95 25.00 8.93 6.25
N ILE A 96 24.14 9.31 5.31
CA ILE A 96 24.13 8.76 3.96
C ILE A 96 24.71 9.79 3.00
N LEU A 97 25.69 9.38 2.20
CA LEU A 97 26.07 10.10 0.98
C LEU A 97 25.16 9.62 -0.14
N ALA A 98 24.13 10.39 -0.46
CA ALA A 98 23.19 10.02 -1.49
C ALA A 98 23.82 10.13 -2.88
N SER A 99 23.68 9.05 -3.63
CA SER A 99 23.93 9.04 -5.08
C SER A 99 22.72 9.56 -5.83
N ASN A 100 21.51 9.19 -5.39
CA ASN A 100 20.24 9.63 -5.94
C ASN A 100 19.22 9.87 -4.83
N ILE A 101 18.44 10.96 -4.95
CA ILE A 101 17.28 11.22 -4.10
C ILE A 101 16.13 11.59 -5.02
N LEU A 102 15.03 10.86 -4.93
CA LEU A 102 13.88 11.04 -5.79
C LEU A 102 12.65 11.37 -4.94
N PRO A 103 11.87 12.41 -5.29
CA PRO A 103 10.57 12.62 -4.66
C PRO A 103 9.64 11.46 -5.02
N VAL A 104 8.86 11.03 -4.04
CA VAL A 104 7.91 9.93 -4.18
C VAL A 104 6.52 10.53 -4.07
N LEU A 105 5.77 10.47 -5.18
CA LEU A 105 4.46 11.11 -5.27
C LEU A 105 3.34 10.25 -4.67
N ASP A 106 3.49 8.93 -4.69
CA ASP A 106 2.51 8.00 -4.12
C ASP A 106 2.82 7.74 -2.65
N ALA A 107 1.95 8.23 -1.76
CA ALA A 107 2.07 8.01 -0.32
C ALA A 107 2.03 6.52 0.08
N ASN A 108 1.43 5.64 -0.74
CA ASN A 108 1.42 4.20 -0.47
C ASN A 108 2.82 3.58 -0.56
N MET A 109 3.76 4.23 -1.24
CA MET A 109 5.12 3.72 -1.41
C MET A 109 5.86 3.58 -0.08
N GLU A 110 5.56 4.43 0.91
CA GLU A 110 6.13 4.30 2.25
C GLU A 110 5.70 2.98 2.90
N THR A 111 4.39 2.68 2.86
CA THR A 111 3.84 1.42 3.39
C THR A 111 4.36 0.21 2.62
N LEU A 112 4.40 0.29 1.29
CA LEU A 112 4.95 -0.79 0.45
C LEU A 112 6.44 -1.02 0.73
N ARG A 113 7.21 0.05 0.94
CA ARG A 113 8.62 -0.05 1.32
C ARG A 113 8.78 -0.74 2.67
N PHE A 114 7.95 -0.37 3.65
CA PHE A 114 7.99 -0.98 4.97
C PHE A 114 7.69 -2.48 4.93
N LEU A 115 6.65 -2.88 4.18
CA LEU A 115 6.30 -4.29 3.97
C LEU A 115 7.39 -5.06 3.25
N GLU A 116 8.01 -4.46 2.23
CA GLU A 116 9.14 -5.07 1.52
C GLU A 116 10.32 -5.33 2.45
N ILE A 117 10.67 -4.37 3.30
CA ILE A 117 11.77 -4.55 4.27
C ILE A 117 11.45 -5.66 5.27
N ILE A 118 10.21 -5.72 5.79
CA ILE A 118 9.78 -6.81 6.67
C ILE A 118 9.89 -8.17 5.97
N HIS A 119 9.49 -8.24 4.70
CA HIS A 119 9.61 -9.45 3.91
C HIS A 119 11.07 -9.88 3.75
N LEU A 120 11.96 -8.95 3.38
CA LEU A 120 13.41 -9.19 3.29
C LEU A 120 14.00 -9.67 4.61
N TYR A 121 13.50 -9.16 5.74
CA TYR A 121 13.97 -9.57 7.06
C TYR A 121 13.61 -11.01 7.36
N LYS A 122 12.37 -11.40 7.06
CA LYS A 122 11.87 -12.77 7.26
C LYS A 122 12.49 -13.77 6.29
N ALA A 123 12.62 -13.39 5.03
CA ALA A 123 13.09 -14.28 3.96
C ALA A 123 14.62 -14.38 3.89
N SER A 124 15.35 -13.32 4.23
CA SER A 124 16.78 -13.24 3.94
C SER A 124 17.64 -12.76 5.10
N TYR A 125 17.34 -11.62 5.72
CA TYR A 125 18.31 -10.99 6.64
C TYR A 125 18.39 -11.74 7.97
N PHE A 126 17.29 -12.34 8.43
CA PHE A 126 17.23 -13.05 9.71
C PHE A 126 16.60 -14.44 9.58
N SER A 127 16.57 -15.01 8.38
CA SER A 127 15.96 -16.32 8.12
C SER A 127 16.79 -17.50 8.64
N GLY A 128 18.06 -17.28 8.98
CA GLY A 128 18.99 -18.34 9.36
C GLY A 128 19.41 -19.25 8.19
N GLN A 129 18.93 -18.99 6.97
CA GLN A 129 19.33 -19.69 5.76
C GLN A 129 20.47 -18.95 5.04
N PRO A 130 21.46 -19.66 4.46
CA PRO A 130 22.52 -19.03 3.68
C PRO A 130 21.94 -18.10 2.61
N PRO A 131 22.58 -16.96 2.29
CA PRO A 131 22.06 -16.03 1.31
C PRO A 131 21.89 -16.79 -0.01
N ALA A 132 20.63 -16.84 -0.49
CA ALA A 132 20.32 -17.45 -1.76
C ALA A 132 21.20 -16.80 -2.84
N THR A 133 21.87 -17.64 -3.64
CA THR A 133 22.69 -17.16 -4.75
C THR A 133 21.83 -16.30 -5.66
N SER A 134 22.44 -15.29 -6.31
CA SER A 134 21.77 -14.26 -7.12
C SER A 134 20.78 -14.77 -8.19
N SER A 135 20.74 -16.08 -8.44
CA SER A 135 19.78 -16.76 -9.32
C SER A 135 18.39 -16.97 -8.70
N GLU A 136 18.23 -16.97 -7.37
CA GLU A 136 16.90 -17.18 -6.75
C GLU A 136 16.08 -15.89 -6.60
N LEU A 137 16.72 -14.72 -6.65
CA LEU A 137 16.04 -13.41 -6.72
C LEU A 137 15.40 -13.14 -8.09
N ALA A 138 15.73 -13.95 -9.10
CA ALA A 138 15.11 -13.96 -10.42
C ALA A 138 14.05 -15.07 -10.57
N ARG A 139 13.85 -15.89 -9.53
CA ARG A 139 12.77 -16.86 -9.51
C ARG A 139 11.46 -16.07 -9.30
N PRO A 140 10.39 -16.34 -10.07
CA PRO A 140 9.08 -15.81 -9.75
C PRO A 140 8.82 -16.10 -8.29
N LEU A 141 8.52 -15.06 -7.51
CA LEU A 141 8.13 -15.24 -6.11
C LEU A 141 7.04 -16.31 -6.11
N ALA A 142 7.23 -17.37 -5.31
CA ALA A 142 6.11 -18.26 -5.01
C ALA A 142 4.98 -17.37 -4.52
N ALA A 143 3.80 -17.50 -5.13
CA ALA A 143 2.62 -16.70 -4.78
C ALA A 143 2.58 -16.59 -3.25
N LEU A 144 2.64 -15.35 -2.75
CA LEU A 144 2.53 -15.09 -1.33
C LEU A 144 1.33 -15.88 -0.83
N PRO A 145 1.45 -16.74 0.19
CA PRO A 145 0.27 -17.30 0.81
C PRO A 145 -0.59 -16.09 1.19
N THR A 146 -1.84 -16.11 0.74
CA THR A 146 -2.85 -15.04 0.69
C THR A 146 -3.05 -14.31 2.04
N ALA A 147 -2.40 -14.77 3.10
CA ALA A 147 -2.59 -14.42 4.50
C ALA A 147 -1.70 -13.28 5.06
N VAL A 148 -0.82 -12.62 4.28
CA VAL A 148 0.06 -11.54 4.85
C VAL A 148 0.12 -10.25 3.99
N MET A 149 -0.92 -9.97 3.20
CA MET A 149 -1.16 -8.63 2.64
C MET A 149 -2.14 -7.87 3.55
N ALA A 150 -1.74 -7.68 4.80
CA ALA A 150 -2.48 -6.89 5.78
C ALA A 150 -1.97 -5.44 5.74
N GLY A 151 -2.59 -4.64 4.90
CA GLY A 151 -2.35 -3.20 4.79
C GLY A 151 -3.37 -2.63 3.84
N ILE A 152 -4.27 -1.80 4.36
CA ILE A 152 -5.30 -1.09 3.59
C ILE A 152 -4.60 -0.35 2.43
N LYS A 153 -4.80 -0.81 1.19
CA LYS A 153 -4.45 -0.02 0.02
C LYS A 153 -5.58 0.98 -0.21
N ARG A 154 -5.29 2.28 -0.14
CA ARG A 154 -6.14 3.31 -0.77
C ARG A 154 -5.28 4.30 -1.52
N LYS A 155 -5.72 4.64 -2.73
CA LYS A 155 -5.43 5.94 -3.34
C LYS A 155 -6.20 6.98 -2.52
N PHE A 156 -5.55 7.68 -1.61
CA PHE A 156 -6.16 8.86 -1.00
C PHE A 156 -6.15 9.98 -2.04
N ALA A 157 -7.32 10.54 -2.34
CA ALA A 157 -7.35 11.92 -2.84
C ALA A 157 -6.81 12.81 -1.72
N THR A 158 -5.89 13.73 -2.06
CA THR A 158 -5.23 14.67 -1.14
C THR A 158 -6.20 15.38 -0.19
N ASP A 159 -7.41 15.64 -0.66
CA ASP A 159 -8.46 16.37 0.05
C ASP A 159 -9.01 15.59 1.27
N ALA A 160 -8.88 14.27 1.27
CA ALA A 160 -9.42 13.40 2.33
C ALA A 160 -8.48 13.26 3.55
N LEU A 161 -7.34 13.95 3.60
CA LEU A 161 -6.43 13.93 4.75
C LEU A 161 -6.19 15.32 5.36
N GLU A 162 -6.70 16.39 4.74
CA GLU A 162 -6.52 17.77 5.24
C GLU A 162 -7.09 17.95 6.67
N TYR A 163 -8.12 17.20 7.05
CA TYR A 163 -8.69 17.26 8.42
C TYR A 163 -7.78 16.68 9.52
N LEU A 164 -6.72 15.94 9.18
CA LEU A 164 -5.81 15.35 10.18
C LEU A 164 -4.70 16.30 10.63
N PHE A 165 -4.41 17.33 9.83
CA PHE A 165 -3.28 18.23 10.07
C PHE A 165 -3.69 19.59 10.67
N ASP A 166 -4.98 19.88 10.74
CA ASP A 166 -5.49 21.08 11.40
C ASP A 166 -5.56 20.85 12.92
N ASN A 167 -4.53 21.29 13.64
CA ASN A 167 -4.52 21.47 15.10
C ASN A 167 -5.44 22.64 15.57
N GLY A 168 -6.45 23.00 14.78
CA GLY A 168 -7.44 24.02 15.11
C GLY A 168 -8.71 23.40 15.71
N PRO A 169 -9.61 24.21 16.30
CA PRO A 169 -10.92 23.76 16.78
C PRO A 169 -11.88 23.49 15.61
N SER A 170 -11.36 22.99 14.49
CA SER A 170 -12.11 22.64 13.29
C SER A 170 -12.90 21.39 13.59
N GLN A 171 -14.13 21.62 14.05
CA GLN A 171 -15.19 20.63 14.07
C GLN A 171 -15.16 19.81 12.78
N LYS A 172 -14.96 18.50 12.91
CA LYS A 172 -15.60 17.43 12.13
C LYS A 172 -16.14 17.92 10.77
N ALA A 173 -15.28 18.14 9.79
CA ALA A 173 -15.70 18.13 8.39
C ALA A 173 -15.98 16.66 8.02
N ARG A 174 -17.06 16.14 8.59
CA ARG A 174 -17.48 14.76 8.43
C ARG A 174 -18.19 14.72 7.08
N ARG A 175 -17.57 14.06 6.11
CA ARG A 175 -18.19 13.81 4.80
C ARG A 175 -19.61 13.29 5.03
N THR A 176 -20.58 13.91 4.38
CA THR A 176 -21.98 13.51 4.50
C THR A 176 -22.35 12.51 3.41
N ALA A 177 -23.44 11.76 3.58
CA ALA A 177 -23.90 10.81 2.56
C ALA A 177 -24.18 11.49 1.20
N GLU A 178 -24.54 12.78 1.23
CA GLU A 178 -24.78 13.62 0.04
C GLU A 178 -23.50 13.94 -0.74
N GLU A 179 -22.32 13.76 -0.13
CA GLU A 179 -21.00 13.98 -0.72
C GLU A 179 -20.31 12.66 -1.13
N SER A 180 -20.99 11.52 -1.02
CA SER A 180 -20.46 10.24 -1.50
C SER A 180 -20.30 10.32 -3.02
N ARG A 181 -19.07 10.08 -3.50
CA ARG A 181 -18.77 9.92 -4.93
C ARG A 181 -18.68 8.44 -5.32
N GLY A 182 -19.14 7.54 -4.45
CA GLY A 182 -18.98 6.10 -4.61
C GLY A 182 -17.51 5.67 -4.41
N ASP A 183 -16.83 6.24 -3.42
CA ASP A 183 -15.41 5.97 -3.22
C ASP A 183 -15.17 4.50 -2.85
N GLU A 184 -14.03 3.97 -3.27
CA GLU A 184 -13.67 2.57 -3.05
C GLU A 184 -12.75 2.41 -1.84
N PHE A 185 -13.06 1.45 -0.98
CA PHE A 185 -12.31 1.11 0.22
C PHE A 185 -11.92 -0.37 0.17
N TYR A 186 -10.74 -0.71 0.66
CA TYR A 186 -10.29 -2.10 0.71
C TYR A 186 -10.13 -2.54 2.15
N LEU A 187 -10.87 -3.58 2.53
CA LEU A 187 -10.80 -4.17 3.85
C LEU A 187 -10.35 -5.64 3.75
N THR A 188 -9.53 -6.05 4.71
CA THR A 188 -9.09 -7.44 4.81
C THR A 188 -9.80 -8.11 5.97
N VAL A 189 -10.34 -9.30 5.72
CA VAL A 189 -10.99 -10.18 6.69
C VAL A 189 -10.58 -11.63 6.43
N PRO A 190 -10.67 -12.54 7.42
CA PRO A 190 -10.46 -13.96 7.18
C PRO A 190 -11.32 -14.47 6.01
N GLU A 191 -10.81 -15.38 5.19
CA GLU A 191 -11.51 -15.88 3.98
C GLU A 191 -12.91 -16.42 4.29
N VAL A 192 -13.04 -17.10 5.44
CA VAL A 192 -14.33 -17.60 5.96
C VAL A 192 -15.34 -16.46 6.15
N GLU A 193 -14.89 -15.30 6.64
CA GLU A 193 -15.75 -14.14 6.84
C GLU A 193 -16.05 -13.41 5.53
N ALA A 194 -15.09 -13.38 4.61
CA ALA A 194 -15.32 -12.87 3.26
C ALA A 194 -16.41 -13.67 2.53
N ALA A 195 -16.39 -15.00 2.64
CA ALA A 195 -17.44 -15.86 2.10
C ALA A 195 -18.81 -15.63 2.77
N ARG A 196 -18.84 -15.35 4.08
CA ARG A 196 -20.07 -15.03 4.81
C ARG A 196 -20.64 -13.66 4.45
N LEU A 197 -19.78 -12.68 4.16
CA LEU A 197 -20.16 -11.38 3.62
C LEU A 197 -20.71 -11.54 2.20
N ALA A 198 -20.04 -12.31 1.34
CA ALA A 198 -20.47 -12.58 -0.03
C ALA A 198 -21.80 -13.35 -0.12
N SER A 199 -22.09 -14.23 0.84
CA SER A 199 -23.36 -14.97 0.92
C SER A 199 -24.47 -14.24 1.69
N GLY A 200 -24.21 -13.01 2.14
CA GLY A 200 -25.17 -12.21 2.91
C GLY A 200 -25.46 -12.73 4.33
N GLN A 201 -24.76 -13.77 4.79
CA GLN A 201 -24.87 -14.31 6.15
C GLN A 201 -24.30 -13.34 7.20
N ARG A 202 -23.33 -12.51 6.80
CA ARG A 202 -22.80 -11.39 7.57
C ARG A 202 -23.07 -10.12 6.78
N ARG A 203 -23.61 -9.10 7.45
CA ARG A 203 -23.95 -7.81 6.82
C ARG A 203 -23.44 -6.60 7.59
N LEU A 204 -22.86 -6.84 8.77
CA LEU A 204 -22.33 -5.78 9.62
C LEU A 204 -20.81 -5.96 9.79
N GLU A 205 -20.11 -4.84 9.76
CA GLU A 205 -18.68 -4.76 10.07
C GLU A 205 -18.43 -3.68 11.11
N LEU A 206 -17.80 -4.05 12.22
CA LEU A 206 -17.43 -3.12 13.29
C LEU A 206 -15.96 -2.76 13.18
N ARG A 207 -15.65 -1.47 13.19
CA ARG A 207 -14.28 -0.93 13.27
C ARG A 207 -14.23 0.23 14.25
N VAL A 208 -13.01 0.57 14.70
CA VAL A 208 -12.78 1.81 15.44
C VAL A 208 -13.06 2.98 14.50
N ASN A 209 -13.82 3.98 14.96
CA ASN A 209 -14.23 5.13 14.17
C ASN A 209 -13.11 6.17 14.04
N LYS A 210 -11.92 5.71 13.61
CA LYS A 210 -10.74 6.52 13.30
C LYS A 210 -10.36 6.33 11.84
N PRO A 211 -9.59 7.24 11.23
CA PRO A 211 -9.13 7.08 9.86
C PRO A 211 -8.36 5.77 9.66
N PRO A 212 -8.56 5.06 8.52
CA PRO A 212 -9.34 5.47 7.34
C PRO A 212 -10.84 5.10 7.40
N TYR A 213 -11.35 4.56 8.51
CA TYR A 213 -12.73 4.07 8.61
C TYR A 213 -13.74 5.20 8.87
N SER A 214 -13.32 6.25 9.58
CA SER A 214 -14.19 7.37 9.96
C SER A 214 -14.67 8.23 8.78
N ILE A 215 -14.07 8.06 7.60
CA ILE A 215 -14.41 8.78 6.37
C ILE A 215 -15.34 7.98 5.44
N ILE A 216 -15.64 6.72 5.77
CA ILE A 216 -16.60 5.89 5.04
C ILE A 216 -18.00 6.45 5.29
N VAL A 217 -18.76 6.66 4.22
CA VAL A 217 -20.15 7.12 4.26
C VAL A 217 -21.07 6.15 3.51
N PRO A 218 -22.40 6.21 3.75
CA PRO A 218 -23.36 5.49 2.93
C PRO A 218 -23.19 5.84 1.45
N GLY A 219 -23.31 4.84 0.57
CA GLY A 219 -23.09 4.96 -0.87
C GLY A 219 -21.70 4.49 -1.35
N ASP A 220 -20.71 4.48 -0.45
CA ASP A 220 -19.35 4.03 -0.76
C ASP A 220 -19.26 2.50 -0.96
N THR A 221 -18.21 2.05 -1.66
CA THR A 221 -17.99 0.63 -1.95
C THR A 221 -16.81 0.08 -1.15
N ILE A 222 -17.00 -1.07 -0.50
CA ILE A 222 -15.96 -1.79 0.22
C ILE A 222 -15.63 -3.09 -0.51
N PHE A 223 -14.37 -3.27 -0.89
CA PHE A 223 -13.80 -4.50 -1.40
C PHE A 223 -13.18 -5.31 -0.26
N PHE A 224 -13.81 -6.43 0.09
CA PHE A 224 -13.24 -7.40 1.01
C PHE A 224 -12.27 -8.32 0.28
N ASN A 225 -11.03 -8.38 0.80
CA ASN A 225 -9.92 -9.16 0.22
C ASN A 225 -9.65 -8.87 -1.27
N GLY A 226 -10.04 -7.68 -1.74
CA GLY A 226 -9.90 -7.27 -3.15
C GLY A 226 -10.84 -7.96 -4.14
N ALA A 227 -11.67 -8.91 -3.69
CA ALA A 227 -12.51 -9.72 -4.57
C ALA A 227 -14.02 -9.46 -4.38
N HIS A 228 -14.45 -9.18 -3.15
CA HIS A 228 -15.88 -9.06 -2.83
C HIS A 228 -16.27 -7.61 -2.58
N ALA A 229 -16.89 -6.98 -3.57
CA ALA A 229 -17.41 -5.62 -3.46
C ALA A 229 -18.79 -5.62 -2.79
N VAL A 230 -18.95 -4.81 -1.75
CA VAL A 230 -20.24 -4.54 -1.10
C VAL A 230 -20.45 -3.05 -0.94
N GLN A 231 -21.69 -2.60 -1.06
CA GLN A 231 -22.02 -1.19 -0.88
C GLN A 231 -22.40 -0.91 0.57
N VAL A 232 -21.91 0.21 1.11
CA VAL A 232 -22.27 0.69 2.43
C VAL A 232 -23.68 1.29 2.36
N GLY A 233 -24.65 0.62 2.97
CA GLY A 233 -26.01 1.10 3.08
C GLY A 233 -26.21 2.08 4.23
N ALA A 234 -25.56 1.82 5.38
CA ALA A 234 -25.63 2.70 6.54
C ALA A 234 -24.34 2.66 7.37
N VAL A 235 -24.08 3.75 8.10
CA VAL A 235 -22.97 3.86 9.05
C VAL A 235 -23.52 4.32 10.40
N ARG A 236 -23.44 3.45 11.41
CA ARG A 236 -23.88 3.75 12.78
C ARG A 236 -22.67 3.95 13.69
N ASN A 237 -22.71 4.99 14.53
CA ASN A 237 -21.58 5.35 15.38
C ASN A 237 -21.96 5.24 16.84
N TYR A 238 -21.09 4.59 17.62
CA TYR A 238 -21.29 4.34 19.04
C TYR A 238 -20.10 4.82 19.85
N VAL A 239 -20.37 5.27 21.07
CA VAL A 239 -19.33 5.77 21.99
C VAL A 239 -18.51 4.63 22.64
N SER A 240 -18.99 3.38 22.58
CA SER A 240 -18.25 2.23 23.12
C SER A 240 -18.63 0.92 22.41
N LEU A 241 -17.74 -0.07 22.51
CA LEU A 241 -17.97 -1.43 22.01
C LEU A 241 -19.20 -2.09 22.64
N ALA A 242 -19.40 -1.92 23.96
CA ALA A 242 -20.51 -2.51 24.67
C ALA A 242 -21.87 -2.02 24.13
N ILE A 243 -21.97 -0.72 23.83
CA ILE A 243 -23.20 -0.13 23.28
C ILE A 243 -23.45 -0.64 21.86
N ALA A 244 -22.41 -0.70 21.03
CA ALA A 244 -22.54 -1.24 19.67
C ALA A 244 -23.01 -2.70 19.68
N LEU A 245 -22.44 -3.54 20.54
CA LEU A 245 -22.80 -4.96 20.63
C LEU A 245 -24.19 -5.21 21.22
N GLN A 246 -24.72 -4.26 22.00
CA GLN A 246 -26.09 -4.31 22.52
C GLN A 246 -27.12 -3.82 21.50
N ALA A 247 -26.75 -2.83 20.68
CA ALA A 247 -27.65 -2.21 19.70
C ALA A 247 -27.75 -3.00 18.38
N GLU A 248 -26.67 -3.69 17.99
CA GLU A 248 -26.60 -4.41 16.72
C GLU A 248 -26.95 -5.90 16.84
N THR A 249 -27.45 -6.48 15.75
CA THR A 249 -27.82 -7.89 15.68
C THR A 249 -26.57 -8.79 15.68
N PRO A 250 -26.32 -9.61 16.71
CA PRO A 250 -25.08 -10.39 16.83
C PRO A 250 -24.86 -11.40 15.68
N SER A 251 -25.93 -12.01 15.15
CA SER A 251 -25.84 -12.99 14.06
C SER A 251 -25.31 -12.39 12.75
N LEU A 252 -25.53 -11.08 12.53
CA LEU A 252 -25.10 -10.36 11.32
C LEU A 252 -23.73 -9.70 11.48
N LEU A 253 -23.24 -9.60 12.72
CA LEU A 253 -22.02 -8.87 13.09
C LEU A 253 -20.86 -9.80 13.46
N LEU A 254 -21.13 -10.86 14.22
CA LEU A 254 -20.08 -11.67 14.83
C LEU A 254 -19.37 -12.59 13.83
N PRO A 255 -18.03 -12.73 13.96
CA PRO A 255 -17.28 -13.74 13.24
C PRO A 255 -17.74 -15.16 13.59
N GLN A 256 -17.51 -16.10 12.68
CA GLN A 256 -17.90 -17.50 12.86
C GLN A 256 -17.15 -18.10 14.04
N GLY A 257 -17.89 -18.79 14.93
CA GLY A 257 -17.33 -19.40 16.13
C GLY A 257 -17.18 -18.45 17.32
N VAL A 258 -17.53 -17.16 17.18
CA VAL A 258 -17.58 -16.22 18.32
C VAL A 258 -19.01 -16.20 18.87
N GLU A 259 -19.18 -16.70 20.09
CA GLU A 259 -20.45 -16.61 20.81
C GLU A 259 -20.71 -15.18 21.29
N SER A 260 -21.99 -14.78 21.38
CA SER A 260 -22.39 -13.44 21.84
C SER A 260 -21.83 -13.08 23.21
N ALA A 261 -21.66 -14.06 24.10
CA ALA A 261 -21.06 -13.85 25.42
C ALA A 261 -19.58 -13.44 25.36
N HIS A 262 -18.86 -13.83 24.30
CA HIS A 262 -17.44 -13.54 24.09
C HIS A 262 -17.21 -12.39 23.10
N ALA A 263 -18.26 -11.79 22.54
CA ALA A 263 -18.18 -10.72 21.56
C ALA A 263 -17.35 -9.53 22.04
N LEU A 264 -17.58 -9.07 23.27
CA LEU A 264 -16.86 -7.93 23.83
C LEU A 264 -15.36 -8.24 23.98
N ALA A 265 -15.02 -9.42 24.49
CA ALA A 265 -13.63 -9.85 24.63
C ALA A 265 -12.94 -9.97 23.27
N HIS A 266 -13.64 -10.51 22.26
CA HIS A 266 -13.15 -10.61 20.89
C HIS A 266 -12.79 -9.23 20.32
N TYR A 267 -13.72 -8.28 20.30
CA TYR A 267 -13.45 -6.96 19.71
C TYR A 267 -12.47 -6.11 20.54
N SER A 268 -12.46 -6.27 21.87
CA SER A 268 -11.47 -5.58 22.72
C SER A 268 -10.05 -6.08 22.48
N SER A 269 -9.87 -7.31 21.99
CA SER A 269 -8.54 -7.80 21.57
C SER A 269 -8.04 -7.19 20.25
N LEU A 270 -8.96 -6.66 19.43
CA LEU A 270 -8.67 -6.09 18.12
C LEU A 270 -8.57 -4.55 18.13
N ALA A 271 -9.03 -3.90 19.20
CA ALA A 271 -9.09 -2.45 19.31
C ALA A 271 -8.45 -1.98 20.63
N SER A 272 -7.59 -0.97 20.56
CA SER A 272 -7.02 -0.34 21.76
C SER A 272 -8.10 0.41 22.53
N ASP A 273 -8.18 0.21 23.85
CA ASP A 273 -9.08 0.95 24.73
C ASP A 273 -8.90 2.47 24.62
N ALA A 274 -7.67 2.94 24.38
CA ALA A 274 -7.40 4.36 24.20
C ALA A 274 -8.06 4.90 22.92
N ASP A 275 -8.04 4.12 21.84
CA ASP A 275 -8.64 4.52 20.58
C ASP A 275 -10.17 4.50 20.65
N VAL A 276 -10.75 3.47 21.27
CA VAL A 276 -12.21 3.39 21.45
C VAL A 276 -12.72 4.54 22.31
N ARG A 277 -12.01 4.92 23.38
CA ARG A 277 -12.38 6.09 24.20
C ARG A 277 -12.29 7.40 23.44
N THR A 278 -11.30 7.54 22.55
CA THR A 278 -11.03 8.78 21.83
C THR A 278 -11.96 8.96 20.63
N PHE A 279 -12.21 7.88 19.89
CA PHE A 279 -12.86 7.92 18.58
C PHE A 279 -14.22 7.22 18.54
N GLY A 280 -14.52 6.35 19.50
CA GLY A 280 -15.68 5.47 19.46
C GLY A 280 -15.53 4.35 18.43
N VAL A 281 -16.65 3.72 18.07
CA VAL A 281 -16.72 2.64 17.08
C VAL A 281 -17.77 2.93 16.02
N ALA A 282 -17.51 2.49 14.80
CA ALA A 282 -18.41 2.58 13.67
C ALA A 282 -18.83 1.17 13.27
N VAL A 283 -20.11 1.01 12.96
CA VAL A 283 -20.70 -0.20 12.39
C VAL A 283 -21.17 0.14 10.98
N PHE A 284 -20.62 -0.56 10.01
CA PHE A 284 -21.00 -0.47 8.60
C PHE A 284 -22.04 -1.54 8.32
N GLU A 285 -23.18 -1.13 7.79
CA GLU A 285 -24.20 -2.03 7.27
C GLU A 285 -24.08 -2.13 5.76
N PHE A 286 -24.01 -3.36 5.27
CA PHE A 286 -23.90 -3.66 3.86
C PHE A 286 -25.26 -4.03 3.28
N ILE A 287 -25.54 -3.46 2.12
CA ILE A 287 -26.67 -3.84 1.29
C ILE A 287 -26.16 -4.74 0.16
N ASP A 288 -26.86 -5.84 -0.07
CA ASP A 288 -26.67 -6.59 -1.31
C ASP A 288 -27.05 -5.66 -2.46
N ARG A 289 -26.19 -5.57 -3.49
CA ARG A 289 -26.65 -5.12 -4.80
C ARG A 289 -27.70 -6.14 -5.22
N GLY A 290 -28.97 -5.82 -4.97
CA GLY A 290 -30.07 -6.64 -5.44
C GLY A 290 -29.94 -6.85 -6.95
N ASP A 291 -30.28 -8.05 -7.40
CA ASP A 291 -30.34 -8.53 -8.79
C ASP A 291 -31.22 -7.68 -9.75
N ASP A 292 -31.64 -6.47 -9.36
CA ASP A 292 -32.56 -5.61 -10.13
C ASP A 292 -31.95 -4.28 -10.61
N GLN A 293 -30.62 -4.10 -10.48
CA GLN A 293 -29.92 -3.23 -11.43
C GLN A 293 -29.22 -4.13 -12.44
N PRO A 294 -29.54 -4.03 -13.74
CA PRO A 294 -28.83 -4.80 -14.74
C PRO A 294 -27.34 -4.54 -14.53
N LEU A 295 -26.59 -5.61 -14.25
CA LEU A 295 -25.21 -5.68 -14.69
C LEU A 295 -25.22 -5.12 -16.12
N PRO A 296 -24.46 -4.08 -16.46
CA PRO A 296 -24.30 -3.75 -17.87
C PRO A 296 -23.79 -5.04 -18.50
N LEU A 297 -24.67 -5.66 -19.29
CA LEU A 297 -24.30 -6.81 -20.08
C LEU A 297 -23.01 -6.42 -20.78
N ALA A 298 -22.05 -7.32 -20.76
CA ALA A 298 -20.95 -7.31 -21.71
C ALA A 298 -21.54 -7.44 -23.12
N THR A 299 -22.04 -6.33 -23.67
CA THR A 299 -22.40 -6.13 -25.07
C THR A 299 -22.71 -4.65 -25.31
N THR A 300 -21.67 -3.83 -25.28
CA THR A 300 -21.16 -3.19 -26.50
C THR A 300 -19.74 -2.81 -26.18
N SER A 301 -18.82 -3.23 -27.04
CA SER A 301 -17.44 -2.78 -27.10
C SER A 301 -17.37 -1.25 -26.95
N HIS A 302 -17.24 -0.76 -25.72
CA HIS A 302 -16.86 0.61 -25.51
C HIS A 302 -15.35 0.62 -25.59
N ILE A 303 -14.84 0.45 -26.81
CA ILE A 303 -13.41 0.64 -27.05
C ILE A 303 -13.12 2.06 -26.55
N PRO A 304 -12.22 2.24 -25.57
CA PRO A 304 -11.88 3.55 -25.06
C PRO A 304 -11.57 4.47 -26.23
N SER A 305 -12.11 5.69 -26.20
CA SER A 305 -11.83 6.71 -27.22
C SER A 305 -10.37 7.14 -27.24
N ASP A 306 -9.60 6.78 -26.21
CA ASP A 306 -8.16 6.93 -26.14
C ASP A 306 -7.47 5.63 -26.58
N PRO A 307 -6.53 5.67 -27.56
CA PRO A 307 -5.85 4.48 -28.06
C PRO A 307 -4.97 3.80 -27.00
N GLY A 308 -4.41 4.55 -26.04
CA GLY A 308 -3.62 4.00 -24.94
C GLY A 308 -4.45 3.14 -24.00
N ALA A 309 -5.55 3.68 -23.51
CA ALA A 309 -6.50 2.95 -22.66
C ALA A 309 -7.06 1.70 -23.36
N ALA A 310 -7.36 1.79 -24.66
CA ALA A 310 -7.89 0.67 -25.44
C ALA A 310 -6.86 -0.46 -25.65
N VAL A 311 -5.60 -0.11 -25.87
CA VAL A 311 -4.50 -1.07 -25.98
C VAL A 311 -4.24 -1.75 -24.64
N GLN A 312 -4.24 -0.96 -23.55
CA GLN A 312 -4.05 -1.49 -22.20
C GLN A 312 -5.15 -2.49 -21.83
N GLU A 313 -6.43 -2.15 -22.02
CA GLU A 313 -7.56 -3.04 -21.69
C GLU A 313 -7.48 -4.40 -22.41
N LEU A 314 -7.06 -4.42 -23.68
CA LEU A 314 -6.87 -5.66 -24.41
C LEU A 314 -5.68 -6.48 -23.90
N LEU A 315 -4.57 -5.81 -23.54
CA LEU A 315 -3.37 -6.46 -23.01
C LEU A 315 -3.52 -6.91 -21.54
N GLU A 316 -4.49 -6.36 -20.79
CA GLU A 316 -4.88 -6.85 -19.46
C GLU A 316 -5.58 -8.21 -19.54
N ALA A 317 -6.31 -8.44 -20.65
CA ALA A 317 -7.01 -9.70 -20.88
C ALA A 317 -6.11 -10.79 -21.48
N GLU A 318 -5.24 -10.44 -22.44
CA GLU A 318 -4.44 -11.42 -23.18
C GLU A 318 -3.20 -10.77 -23.84
N THR A 319 -2.07 -11.49 -23.90
CA THR A 319 -0.87 -11.02 -24.62
C THR A 319 -1.09 -11.08 -26.12
N MET A 320 -0.86 -9.97 -26.84
CA MET A 320 -1.21 -9.85 -28.26
C MET A 320 -0.07 -9.29 -29.11
N SER A 321 -0.03 -9.63 -30.40
CA SER A 321 0.86 -8.96 -31.36
C SER A 321 0.29 -7.60 -31.80
N ILE A 322 1.13 -6.74 -32.38
CA ILE A 322 0.66 -5.46 -32.95
C ILE A 322 -0.41 -5.66 -34.03
N ASN A 323 -0.33 -6.75 -34.81
CA ASN A 323 -1.31 -7.04 -35.86
C ASN A 323 -2.66 -7.45 -35.26
N ASP A 324 -2.67 -8.14 -34.12
CA ASP A 324 -3.90 -8.53 -33.43
C ASP A 324 -4.57 -7.32 -32.77
N LEU A 325 -3.78 -6.43 -32.15
CA LEU A 325 -4.26 -5.18 -31.57
C LEU A 325 -4.85 -4.27 -32.64
N VAL A 326 -4.15 -4.10 -33.78
CA VAL A 326 -4.68 -3.36 -34.93
C VAL A 326 -5.95 -4.03 -35.47
N GLY A 327 -5.99 -5.36 -35.56
CA GLY A 327 -7.18 -6.08 -36.01
C GLY A 327 -8.41 -5.88 -35.12
N ARG A 328 -8.23 -5.82 -33.79
CA ARG A 328 -9.32 -5.64 -32.82
C ARG A 328 -9.74 -4.17 -32.64
N LEU A 329 -8.82 -3.22 -32.82
CA LEU A 329 -9.05 -1.78 -32.59
C LEU A 329 -9.23 -0.95 -33.87
N ALA A 330 -9.00 -1.53 -35.06
CA ALA A 330 -9.19 -0.87 -36.36
C ALA A 330 -10.56 -0.17 -36.56
N PRO A 331 -11.69 -0.65 -35.99
CA PRO A 331 -12.97 0.04 -36.14
C PRO A 331 -13.01 1.45 -35.54
N THR A 332 -12.14 1.74 -34.56
CA THR A 332 -12.16 2.98 -33.78
C THR A 332 -10.84 3.75 -33.81
N HIS A 333 -9.71 3.08 -34.08
CA HIS A 333 -8.37 3.65 -34.00
C HIS A 333 -7.53 3.31 -35.23
N SER A 334 -6.74 4.27 -35.71
CA SER A 334 -5.82 4.01 -36.82
C SER A 334 -4.62 3.18 -36.35
N ALA A 335 -4.04 2.36 -37.24
CA ALA A 335 -2.84 1.57 -36.93
C ALA A 335 -1.67 2.44 -36.44
N SER A 336 -1.56 3.68 -36.93
CA SER A 336 -0.55 4.64 -36.47
C SER A 336 -0.79 5.09 -35.02
N ALA A 337 -2.04 5.31 -34.62
CA ALA A 337 -2.38 5.71 -33.25
C ALA A 337 -2.11 4.58 -32.25
N ILE A 338 -2.39 3.34 -32.65
CA ILE A 338 -2.12 2.13 -31.85
C ILE A 338 -0.61 1.93 -31.67
N ALA A 339 0.18 2.14 -32.73
CA ALA A 339 1.64 2.02 -32.67
C ALA A 339 2.27 3.08 -31.76
N ILE A 340 1.78 4.32 -31.81
CA ILE A 340 2.25 5.40 -30.92
C ILE A 340 1.88 5.09 -29.47
N ALA A 341 0.64 4.64 -29.21
CA ALA A 341 0.19 4.26 -27.88
C ALA A 341 1.00 3.10 -27.27
N LEU A 342 1.38 2.11 -28.09
CA LEU A 342 2.25 1.02 -27.65
C LEU A 342 3.66 1.53 -27.27
N ASP A 343 4.23 2.45 -28.05
CA ASP A 343 5.55 3.03 -27.77
C ASP A 343 5.52 3.87 -26.49
N GLU A 344 4.48 4.69 -26.30
CA GLU A 344 4.28 5.49 -25.08
C GLU A 344 4.10 4.60 -23.84
N LEU A 345 3.22 3.59 -23.90
CA LEU A 345 3.01 2.65 -22.79
C LEU A 345 4.26 1.82 -22.47
N GLN A 346 5.09 1.51 -23.47
CA GLN A 346 6.35 0.81 -23.28
C GLN A 346 7.42 1.71 -22.66
N MET A 347 7.51 2.98 -23.09
CA MET A 347 8.40 4.00 -22.52
C MET A 347 8.05 4.33 -21.07
N ASP A 348 6.74 4.35 -20.76
CA ASP A 348 6.22 4.54 -19.41
C ASP A 348 6.32 3.27 -18.53
N GLY A 349 6.71 2.15 -19.14
CA GLY A 349 6.94 0.88 -18.43
C GLY A 349 5.66 0.17 -17.97
N PHE A 350 4.53 0.41 -18.63
CA PHE A 350 3.28 -0.33 -18.39
C PHE A 350 3.24 -1.65 -19.15
N ILE A 351 3.89 -1.73 -20.31
CA ILE A 351 3.95 -2.92 -21.15
C ILE A 351 5.39 -3.22 -21.58
N TYR A 352 5.65 -4.46 -21.98
CA TYR A 352 6.92 -4.88 -22.57
C TYR A 352 6.69 -5.80 -23.75
N GLN A 353 7.63 -5.76 -24.70
CA GLN A 353 7.63 -6.67 -25.84
C GLN A 353 8.37 -7.97 -25.50
N LEU A 354 7.67 -9.08 -25.64
CA LEU A 354 8.18 -10.43 -25.51
C LEU A 354 9.07 -10.81 -26.71
N PRO A 355 9.98 -11.79 -26.56
CA PRO A 355 10.85 -12.25 -27.66
C PRO A 355 10.12 -12.78 -28.90
N ASN A 356 8.86 -13.18 -28.74
CA ASN A 356 7.97 -13.64 -29.82
C ASN A 356 7.23 -12.48 -30.52
N GLY A 357 7.58 -11.22 -30.22
CA GLY A 357 6.98 -10.01 -30.81
C GLY A 357 5.61 -9.62 -30.24
N HIS A 358 5.12 -10.31 -29.20
CA HIS A 358 3.86 -9.97 -28.52
C HIS A 358 4.11 -8.94 -27.41
N TYR A 359 3.09 -8.16 -27.09
CA TYR A 359 3.12 -7.22 -25.98
C TYR A 359 2.38 -7.82 -24.78
N ALA A 360 2.87 -7.52 -23.59
CA ALA A 360 2.29 -7.97 -22.32
C ALA A 360 2.36 -6.83 -21.29
N ILE A 361 1.40 -6.78 -20.38
CA ILE A 361 1.43 -5.86 -19.24
C ILE A 361 2.41 -6.37 -18.18
N LEU A 362 3.11 -5.42 -17.55
CA LEU A 362 4.11 -5.64 -16.51
C LEU A 362 3.50 -6.09 -15.17
#